data_AF-A0A139AA70-F1
#
_entry.id   AF-A0A139AA70-F1
#
_cell.length_a   1.000
_cell.length_b   1.000
_cell.length_c   1.000
_cell.angle_alpha   90.00
_cell.angle_beta   90.00
_cell.angle_gamma   90.00
#
_symmetry.space_group_name_H-M   'P 1'
#
loop_
_entity.id
_entity.type
_entity.pdbx_description
1 polymer ?
#
loop_
_entity_poly.entity_id
_entity_poly.type
_entity_poly.pdbx_seq_one_letter_code
_entity_poly.pdbx_strand_id
1 'polypeptide(L)'
;MPPTPSLQLIVAIESGRDADVVRQLILAGADPNTHKHVTLSAKVAFPWGGHEWKTDAVVGESALALAILHSDVAIVRTLLEHGASLTDTISWKIADCGTRVWTAHEWTRERWHYTVSFHSALSLALAHGGKWTRCDRATGPCPDEAGYVAVNRRGGSVVLTHPQTQDCVRSVFTLKPNPEIINLLLAHGATLSDADITAARRSGNVEILTILESHLSSTTIPPLAAAALDLTHPTLASHFRHLTTRAEKAESRAEEAEKRVCEVERTLSSLTHTITLLQSRLALLDLTPPPAPAPARAALRSTSDISTDAPALSSSIMDGSDGHSPQSALPLESDTAAFVLVTPPSSPVPREEVFAAA
;
A
#
# COMPACT_ATOMS: atom_id res chain seq x y z
N MET A 1 -17.02 1.71 -4.83
CA MET A 1 -17.15 2.05 -3.40
C MET A 1 -16.32 3.28 -3.12
N PRO A 2 -16.79 4.24 -2.32
CA PRO A 2 -15.98 5.39 -1.92
C PRO A 2 -14.74 4.91 -1.15
N PRO A 3 -13.59 5.61 -1.27
CA PRO A 3 -12.41 5.28 -0.49
C PRO A 3 -12.72 5.44 1.00
N THR A 4 -12.16 4.55 1.83
CA THR A 4 -12.32 4.65 3.28
C THR A 4 -11.67 5.94 3.80
N PRO A 5 -12.14 6.50 4.94
CA PRO A 5 -11.54 7.70 5.54
C PRO A 5 -10.02 7.58 5.74
N SER A 6 -9.52 6.39 6.09
CA SER A 6 -8.09 6.15 6.27
C SER A 6 -7.29 6.26 4.96
N LEU A 7 -7.84 5.82 3.83
CA LEU A 7 -7.18 6.03 2.53
C LEU A 7 -7.20 7.51 2.12
N GLN A 8 -8.27 8.23 2.45
CA GLN A 8 -8.36 9.67 2.23
C GLN A 8 -7.35 10.44 3.09
N LEU A 9 -7.08 9.98 4.32
CA LEU A 9 -6.05 10.54 5.20
C LEU A 9 -4.67 10.49 4.54
N ILE A 10 -4.27 9.35 3.98
CA ILE A 10 -3.00 9.21 3.26
C ILE A 10 -2.92 10.19 2.09
N VAL A 11 -3.98 10.29 1.28
CA VAL A 11 -4.03 11.22 0.13
C VAL A 11 -3.91 12.67 0.57
N ALA A 12 -4.57 13.05 1.68
CA ALA A 12 -4.50 14.40 2.22
C ALA A 12 -3.08 14.77 2.66
N ILE A 13 -2.37 13.85 3.34
CA ILE A 13 -0.98 14.04 3.79
C ILE A 13 -0.04 14.23 2.59
N GLU A 14 -0.07 13.33 1.61
CA GLU A 14 0.84 13.38 0.46
C GLU A 14 0.60 14.58 -0.47
N SER A 15 -0.60 15.14 -0.42
CA SER A 15 -0.98 16.34 -1.17
C SER A 15 -0.57 17.63 -0.45
N GLY A 16 0.02 17.55 0.76
CA GLY A 16 0.37 18.72 1.57
C GLY A 16 -0.85 19.57 1.94
N ARG A 17 -1.99 18.91 2.21
CA ARG A 17 -3.20 19.61 2.65
C ARG A 17 -3.02 20.13 4.06
N ASP A 18 -3.81 21.14 4.41
CA ASP A 18 -3.84 21.71 5.75
C ASP A 18 -4.05 20.63 6.84
N ALA A 19 -3.34 20.77 7.95
CA ALA A 19 -3.48 19.92 9.14
C ALA A 19 -4.92 19.89 9.67
N ASP A 20 -5.72 20.93 9.44
CA ASP A 20 -7.14 20.94 9.80
C ASP A 20 -7.95 19.89 9.01
N VAL A 21 -7.61 19.66 7.73
CA VAL A 21 -8.25 18.61 6.91
C VAL A 21 -7.87 17.23 7.44
N VAL A 22 -6.60 17.03 7.78
CA VAL A 22 -6.09 15.79 8.41
C VAL A 22 -6.83 15.53 9.73
N ARG A 23 -6.95 16.55 10.58
CA ARG A 23 -7.69 16.49 11.85
C ARG A 23 -9.16 16.10 11.63
N GLN A 24 -9.84 16.74 10.68
CA GLN A 24 -11.24 16.42 10.35
C GLN A 24 -11.41 14.97 9.89
N LEU A 25 -10.49 14.44 9.08
CA LEU A 25 -10.54 13.04 8.63
C LEU A 25 -10.37 12.06 9.80
N ILE A 26 -9.47 12.35 10.74
CA ILE A 26 -9.30 11.54 11.96
C ILE A 26 -10.56 11.59 12.83
N LEU A 27 -11.15 12.79 13.02
CA LEU A 27 -12.41 12.95 13.74
C LEU A 27 -13.59 12.23 13.04
N ALA A 28 -13.55 12.11 11.72
CA ALA A 28 -14.50 11.33 10.93
C ALA A 28 -14.25 9.81 10.99
N GLY A 29 -13.26 9.36 11.78
CA GLY A 29 -12.98 7.95 12.02
C GLY A 29 -11.82 7.37 11.19
N ALA A 30 -11.01 8.20 10.53
CA ALA A 30 -9.74 7.73 9.96
C ALA A 30 -8.77 7.33 11.08
N ASP A 31 -8.06 6.23 10.88
CA ASP A 31 -7.04 5.76 11.82
C ASP A 31 -5.71 6.51 11.60
N PRO A 32 -5.15 7.23 12.59
CA PRO A 32 -3.85 7.90 12.44
C PRO A 32 -2.68 6.93 12.27
N ASN A 33 -2.87 5.64 12.59
CA ASN A 33 -1.90 4.56 12.34
C ASN A 33 -2.12 3.87 11.01
N THR A 34 -2.95 4.42 10.13
CA THR A 34 -3.19 3.83 8.82
C THR A 34 -1.93 3.84 7.93
N HIS A 35 -1.93 2.91 6.98
CA HIS A 35 -0.86 2.74 6.01
C HIS A 35 -1.40 2.90 4.60
N LYS A 36 -0.51 3.30 3.71
CA LYS A 36 -0.72 3.12 2.28
C LYS A 36 -0.91 1.63 1.94
N HIS A 37 -1.72 1.33 0.94
CA HIS A 37 -1.87 -0.02 0.39
C HIS A 37 -1.31 -0.08 -1.03
N VAL A 38 -0.38 -1.00 -1.29
CA VAL A 38 0.27 -1.15 -2.60
C VAL A 38 -0.07 -2.52 -3.15
N THR A 39 -0.70 -2.56 -4.31
CA THR A 39 -1.06 -3.78 -5.04
C THR A 39 -0.22 -3.88 -6.30
N LEU A 40 0.48 -4.99 -6.47
CA LEU A 40 1.24 -5.30 -7.68
C LEU A 40 0.52 -6.41 -8.44
N SER A 41 0.25 -6.17 -9.72
CA SER A 41 -0.25 -7.18 -10.65
C SER A 41 0.73 -7.33 -11.81
N ALA A 42 1.20 -8.54 -12.11
CA ALA A 42 2.12 -8.80 -13.23
C ALA A 42 1.81 -10.12 -13.94
N LYS A 43 2.30 -10.22 -15.18
CA LYS A 43 2.25 -11.46 -15.98
C LYS A 43 3.32 -12.42 -15.52
N VAL A 44 2.91 -13.67 -15.24
CA VAL A 44 3.76 -14.77 -14.78
C VAL A 44 3.63 -15.94 -15.77
N ALA A 45 4.74 -16.39 -16.34
CA ALA A 45 4.79 -17.47 -17.30
C ALA A 45 4.50 -18.83 -16.66
N PHE A 46 3.77 -19.68 -17.39
CA PHE A 46 3.62 -21.09 -17.04
C PHE A 46 4.83 -21.90 -17.51
N PRO A 47 5.20 -23.00 -16.80
CA PRO A 47 6.28 -23.89 -17.24
C PRO A 47 6.06 -24.51 -18.63
N TRP A 48 4.80 -24.71 -19.04
CA TRP A 48 4.41 -25.31 -20.32
C TRP A 48 4.03 -24.27 -21.40
N GLY A 49 4.37 -22.99 -21.20
CA GLY A 49 4.06 -21.91 -22.12
C GLY A 49 2.75 -21.17 -21.79
N GLY A 50 2.65 -19.92 -22.26
CA GLY A 50 1.59 -18.98 -21.88
C GLY A 50 1.92 -18.20 -20.60
N HIS A 51 0.97 -17.40 -20.12
CA HIS A 51 1.11 -16.60 -18.90
C HIS A 51 -0.23 -16.45 -18.16
N GLU A 52 -0.16 -16.24 -16.85
CA GLU A 52 -1.26 -15.83 -15.99
C GLU A 52 -0.98 -14.47 -15.34
N TRP A 53 -2.02 -13.74 -14.96
CA TRP A 53 -1.88 -12.57 -14.11
C TRP A 53 -1.83 -13.00 -12.65
N LYS A 54 -0.76 -12.64 -11.95
CA LYS A 54 -0.69 -12.74 -10.48
C LYS A 54 -0.79 -11.38 -9.86
N THR A 55 -1.39 -11.34 -8.68
CA THR A 55 -1.55 -10.13 -7.87
C THR A 55 -1.07 -10.40 -6.45
N ASP A 56 -0.35 -9.46 -5.87
CA ASP A 56 0.01 -9.44 -4.46
C ASP A 56 -0.16 -8.03 -3.90
N ALA A 57 -0.43 -7.91 -2.60
CA ALA A 57 -0.63 -6.63 -1.94
C ALA A 57 0.14 -6.55 -0.63
N VAL A 58 0.67 -5.37 -0.34
CA VAL A 58 1.43 -5.07 0.88
C VAL A 58 1.01 -3.71 1.45
N VAL A 59 1.27 -3.53 2.75
CA VAL A 59 1.23 -2.20 3.36
C VAL A 59 2.49 -1.42 2.97
N GLY A 60 2.30 -0.14 2.67
CA GLY A 60 3.34 0.83 2.35
C GLY A 60 3.67 1.70 3.56
N GLU A 61 4.04 2.96 3.28
CA GLU A 61 4.38 3.92 4.32
C GLU A 61 3.18 4.19 5.26
N SER A 62 3.45 4.37 6.55
CA SER A 62 2.45 4.82 7.51
C SER A 62 2.14 6.31 7.33
N ALA A 63 0.97 6.76 7.80
CA ALA A 63 0.61 8.18 7.79
C ALA A 63 1.66 9.06 8.47
N LEU A 64 2.20 8.62 9.62
CA LEU A 64 3.27 9.33 10.33
C LEU A 64 4.57 9.36 9.52
N ALA A 65 4.97 8.25 8.90
CA ALA A 65 6.16 8.22 8.06
C ALA A 65 6.06 9.19 6.88
N LEU A 66 4.91 9.24 6.21
CA LEU A 66 4.67 10.19 5.12
C LEU A 66 4.75 11.64 5.59
N ALA A 67 4.13 11.98 6.72
CA ALA A 67 4.19 13.34 7.26
C ALA A 67 5.64 13.78 7.57
N ILE A 68 6.47 12.87 8.11
CA ILE A 68 7.90 13.10 8.34
C ILE A 68 8.66 13.26 7.02
N LEU A 69 8.43 12.39 6.04
CA LEU A 69 9.07 12.45 4.71
C LEU A 69 8.76 13.76 3.97
N HIS A 70 7.58 14.33 4.21
CA HIS A 70 7.16 15.62 3.66
C HIS A 70 7.59 16.83 4.50
N SER A 71 8.27 16.62 5.63
CA SER A 71 8.68 17.67 6.59
C SER A 71 7.52 18.56 7.08
N ASP A 72 6.31 18.00 7.21
CA ASP A 72 5.12 18.74 7.64
C ASP A 72 4.90 18.64 9.16
N VAL A 73 5.41 19.64 9.88
CA VAL A 73 5.37 19.70 11.35
C VAL A 73 3.93 19.70 11.89
N ALA A 74 3.00 20.38 11.21
CA ALA A 74 1.63 20.53 11.66
C ALA A 74 0.83 19.23 11.53
N ILE A 75 1.04 18.50 10.44
CA ILE A 75 0.45 17.16 10.25
C ILE A 75 1.05 16.17 11.25
N VAL A 76 2.38 16.16 11.44
CA VAL A 76 3.02 15.27 12.44
C VAL A 76 2.41 15.52 13.82
N ARG A 77 2.30 16.78 14.25
CA ARG A 77 1.68 17.14 15.54
C ARG A 77 0.26 16.61 15.65
N THR A 78 -0.54 16.84 14.62
CA THR A 78 -1.93 16.39 14.58
C THR A 78 -2.04 14.88 14.70
N LEU A 79 -1.20 14.12 14.00
CA LEU A 79 -1.17 12.66 14.09
C LEU A 79 -0.80 12.18 15.50
N LEU A 80 0.22 12.77 16.12
CA LEU A 80 0.68 12.40 17.47
C LEU A 80 -0.36 12.74 18.54
N GLU A 81 -1.02 13.90 18.45
CA GLU A 81 -2.13 14.30 19.33
C GLU A 81 -3.30 13.30 19.30
N HIS A 82 -3.48 12.60 18.18
CA HIS A 82 -4.53 11.60 18.00
C HIS A 82 -4.05 10.15 18.20
N GLY A 83 -2.85 9.95 18.73
CA GLY A 83 -2.34 8.63 19.11
C GLY A 83 -1.71 7.84 17.96
N ALA A 84 -1.07 8.53 17.00
CA ALA A 84 -0.12 7.88 16.11
C ALA A 84 1.03 7.25 16.92
N SER A 85 1.38 6.01 16.58
CA SER A 85 2.39 5.21 17.26
C SER A 85 3.80 5.71 16.95
N LEU A 86 4.62 5.83 18.00
CA LEU A 86 6.03 6.20 17.92
C LEU A 86 6.98 5.01 18.02
N THR A 87 6.49 3.90 18.56
CA THR A 87 7.30 2.72 18.90
C THR A 87 7.40 1.72 17.76
N ASP A 88 6.50 1.81 16.78
CA ASP A 88 6.47 0.85 15.68
C ASP A 88 7.66 1.06 14.76
N THR A 89 8.28 -0.06 14.40
CA THR A 89 9.29 -0.08 13.34
C THR A 89 8.64 0.40 12.04
N ILE A 90 9.20 1.44 11.45
CA ILE A 90 8.72 1.96 10.19
C ILE A 90 9.34 1.12 9.08
N SER A 91 8.52 0.49 8.25
CA SER A 91 8.99 -0.33 7.15
C SER A 91 7.97 -0.37 6.01
N TRP A 92 8.46 -0.37 4.77
CA TRP A 92 7.65 -0.54 3.57
C TRP A 92 8.43 -1.26 2.48
N LYS A 93 7.70 -1.88 1.54
CA LYS A 93 8.27 -2.56 0.38
C LYS A 93 8.11 -1.72 -0.87
N ILE A 94 9.07 -1.82 -1.79
CA ILE A 94 8.97 -1.29 -3.15
C ILE A 94 8.93 -2.47 -4.13
N ALA A 95 8.00 -2.42 -5.09
CA ALA A 95 7.88 -3.42 -6.14
C ALA A 95 9.10 -3.42 -7.07
N ASP A 96 9.42 -4.58 -7.64
CA ASP A 96 10.32 -4.64 -8.79
C ASP A 96 9.60 -4.17 -10.07
N CYS A 97 10.38 -3.79 -11.07
CA CYS A 97 9.88 -3.34 -12.36
C CYS A 97 10.67 -3.98 -13.51
N GLY A 98 10.07 -4.03 -14.69
CA GLY A 98 10.75 -4.44 -15.91
C GLY A 98 9.78 -4.86 -16.99
N THR A 99 10.30 -5.09 -18.19
CA THR A 99 9.53 -5.53 -19.35
C THR A 99 9.36 -7.05 -19.43
N ARG A 100 9.93 -7.80 -18.48
CA ARG A 100 9.95 -9.27 -18.50
C ARG A 100 8.62 -9.87 -18.07
N VAL A 101 8.19 -10.93 -18.75
CA VAL A 101 7.20 -11.86 -18.20
C VAL A 101 7.92 -12.64 -17.10
N TRP A 102 7.38 -12.59 -15.90
CA TRP A 102 8.01 -13.16 -14.71
C TRP A 102 7.93 -14.68 -14.78
N THR A 103 8.97 -15.39 -14.38
CA THR A 103 8.82 -16.81 -14.04
C THR A 103 8.09 -16.93 -12.70
N ALA A 104 7.47 -18.10 -12.44
CA ALA A 104 6.84 -18.36 -11.13
C ALA A 104 7.84 -18.23 -9.97
N HIS A 105 9.11 -18.56 -10.21
CA HIS A 105 10.20 -18.43 -9.24
C HIS A 105 10.55 -16.97 -8.96
N GLU A 106 10.78 -16.17 -10.00
CA GLU A 106 11.02 -14.73 -9.85
C GLU A 106 9.84 -14.06 -9.14
N TRP A 107 8.59 -14.36 -9.50
CA TRP A 107 7.43 -13.74 -8.84
C TRP A 107 7.42 -14.00 -7.33
N THR A 108 7.75 -15.23 -6.95
CA THR A 108 7.80 -15.62 -5.54
C THR A 108 8.91 -14.90 -4.78
N ARG A 109 10.07 -14.67 -5.42
CA ARG A 109 11.27 -14.14 -4.76
C ARG A 109 11.47 -12.64 -4.90
N GLU A 110 11.16 -12.06 -6.06
CA GLU A 110 11.67 -10.76 -6.50
C GLU A 110 10.58 -9.71 -6.69
N ARG A 111 9.28 -10.06 -6.63
CA ARG A 111 8.18 -9.11 -6.90
C ARG A 111 8.23 -7.85 -6.03
N TRP A 112 8.80 -7.96 -4.84
CA TRP A 112 9.16 -6.84 -3.98
C TRP A 112 10.69 -6.70 -3.95
N HIS A 113 11.23 -5.78 -4.73
CA HIS A 113 12.66 -5.68 -4.99
C HIS A 113 13.46 -5.35 -3.72
N TYR A 114 12.99 -4.40 -2.91
CA TYR A 114 13.61 -4.07 -1.63
C TYR A 114 12.60 -3.61 -0.59
N THR A 115 12.98 -3.79 0.67
CA THR A 115 12.28 -3.30 1.86
C THR A 115 13.09 -2.16 2.46
N VAL A 116 12.47 -1.00 2.64
CA VAL A 116 13.05 0.14 3.36
C VAL A 116 12.58 0.04 4.81
N SER A 117 13.48 0.23 5.77
CA SER A 117 13.15 0.13 7.19
C SER A 117 13.93 1.12 8.04
N PHE A 118 13.29 1.64 9.08
CA PHE A 118 13.84 2.51 10.12
C PHE A 118 13.41 1.96 11.48
N HIS A 119 14.28 2.04 12.48
CA HIS A 119 13.99 1.47 13.80
C HIS A 119 12.80 2.15 14.48
N SER A 120 12.68 3.47 14.32
CA SER A 120 11.61 4.29 14.90
C SER A 120 11.29 5.49 14.00
N ALA A 121 10.21 6.21 14.34
CA ALA A 121 9.88 7.51 13.74
C ALA A 121 11.00 8.55 13.96
N LEU A 122 11.69 8.48 15.10
CA LEU A 122 12.81 9.38 15.41
C LEU A 122 14.01 9.12 14.50
N SER A 123 14.38 7.86 14.25
CA SER A 123 15.47 7.54 13.33
C SER A 123 15.16 8.02 11.91
N LEU A 124 13.90 7.87 11.45
CA LEU A 124 13.46 8.44 10.17
C LEU A 124 13.58 9.97 10.16
N ALA A 125 13.13 10.67 11.20
CA ALA A 125 13.21 12.13 11.28
C ALA A 125 14.66 12.65 11.37
N LEU A 126 15.58 11.86 11.90
CA LEU A 126 17.02 12.13 11.92
C LEU A 126 17.70 11.85 10.57
N ALA A 127 16.97 11.34 9.58
CA ALA A 127 17.51 10.88 8.30
C ALA A 127 18.66 9.86 8.48
N HIS A 128 18.57 9.00 9.50
CA HIS A 128 19.61 8.01 9.79
C HIS A 128 19.03 6.75 10.48
N GLY A 129 19.87 5.78 10.84
CA GLY A 129 19.48 4.49 11.40
C GLY A 129 18.68 3.57 10.47
N GLY A 130 18.28 4.04 9.28
CA GLY A 130 17.55 3.24 8.32
C GLY A 130 18.44 2.38 7.43
N LYS A 131 17.81 1.37 6.83
CA LYS A 131 18.44 0.48 5.85
C LYS A 131 17.45 0.05 4.80
N TRP A 132 17.96 -0.21 3.60
CA TRP A 132 17.24 -1.00 2.61
C TRP A 132 17.72 -2.46 2.66
N THR A 133 16.84 -3.40 2.34
CA THR A 133 17.13 -4.83 2.22
C THR A 133 16.54 -5.33 0.91
N ARG A 134 17.38 -5.76 -0.02
CA ARG A 134 16.98 -6.29 -1.33
C ARG A 134 16.50 -7.75 -1.20
N CYS A 135 15.75 -8.23 -2.19
CA CYS A 135 15.20 -9.59 -2.23
C CYS A 135 16.25 -10.71 -2.17
N ASP A 136 17.49 -10.44 -2.52
CA ASP A 136 18.65 -11.34 -2.37
C ASP A 136 19.37 -11.20 -1.03
N ARG A 137 18.79 -10.44 -0.08
CA ARG A 137 19.31 -10.14 1.26
C ARG A 137 20.49 -9.18 1.29
N ALA A 138 20.89 -8.58 0.16
CA ALA A 138 21.83 -7.46 0.19
C ALA A 138 21.22 -6.30 0.98
N THR A 139 22.03 -5.62 1.78
CA THR A 139 21.60 -4.47 2.57
C THR A 139 22.50 -3.28 2.34
N GLY A 140 21.95 -2.09 2.57
CA GLY A 140 22.71 -0.84 2.55
C GLY A 140 22.03 0.24 3.38
N PRO A 141 22.71 1.36 3.63
CA PRO A 141 22.17 2.47 4.40
C PRO A 141 20.96 3.10 3.67
N CYS A 142 19.97 3.54 4.46
CA CYS A 142 18.84 4.34 3.98
C CYS A 142 18.56 5.46 5.00
N PRO A 143 18.54 6.75 4.60
CA PRO A 143 18.85 7.26 3.26
C PRO A 143 20.26 6.90 2.80
N ASP A 144 20.49 6.99 1.49
CA ASP A 144 21.82 6.86 0.91
C ASP A 144 22.71 8.08 1.25
N GLU A 145 23.95 8.11 0.74
CA GLU A 145 24.90 9.20 0.98
C GLU A 145 24.41 10.57 0.51
N ALA A 146 23.49 10.60 -0.46
CA ALA A 146 22.87 11.81 -0.99
C ALA A 146 21.57 12.19 -0.26
N GLY A 147 21.19 11.43 0.78
CA GLY A 147 19.97 11.68 1.54
C GLY A 147 18.71 11.10 0.87
N TYR A 148 18.84 10.27 -0.17
CA TYR A 148 17.69 9.77 -0.90
C TYR A 148 17.04 8.55 -0.23
N VAL A 149 15.71 8.57 -0.21
CA VAL A 149 14.85 7.47 0.24
C VAL A 149 13.83 7.17 -0.84
N ALA A 150 13.71 5.89 -1.21
CA ALA A 150 12.68 5.43 -2.12
C ALA A 150 11.37 5.15 -1.37
N VAL A 151 10.28 5.71 -1.88
CA VAL A 151 8.92 5.53 -1.36
C VAL A 151 8.00 5.07 -2.49
N ASN A 152 6.89 4.44 -2.15
CA ASN A 152 5.87 4.06 -3.11
C ASN A 152 5.26 5.30 -3.78
N ARG A 153 4.64 5.10 -4.94
CA ARG A 153 3.88 6.15 -5.63
C ARG A 153 2.83 6.79 -4.70
N ARG A 154 2.44 8.02 -5.01
CA ARG A 154 1.40 8.74 -4.26
C ARG A 154 0.03 8.07 -4.42
N GLY A 155 -0.78 8.15 -3.37
CA GLY A 155 -2.13 7.60 -3.25
C GLY A 155 -2.27 6.71 -2.02
N GLY A 156 -3.45 6.72 -1.37
CA GLY A 156 -3.75 5.80 -0.28
C GLY A 156 -3.83 4.34 -0.73
N SER A 157 -4.28 4.10 -1.96
CA SER A 157 -4.26 2.78 -2.62
C SER A 157 -3.56 2.91 -3.96
N VAL A 158 -2.40 2.28 -4.07
CA VAL A 158 -1.54 2.29 -5.26
C VAL A 158 -1.69 0.96 -5.98
N VAL A 159 -2.05 1.00 -7.26
CA VAL A 159 -2.14 -0.19 -8.11
C VAL A 159 -1.07 -0.11 -9.18
N LEU A 160 -0.15 -1.08 -9.16
CA LEU A 160 0.96 -1.22 -10.09
C LEU A 160 0.63 -2.36 -11.06
N THR A 161 0.30 -2.03 -12.30
CA THR A 161 -0.01 -3.03 -13.33
C THR A 161 1.16 -3.19 -14.27
N HIS A 162 1.91 -4.28 -14.09
CA HIS A 162 3.07 -4.67 -14.88
C HIS A 162 4.06 -3.51 -15.10
N PRO A 163 4.58 -2.92 -14.00
CA PRO A 163 5.39 -1.70 -14.08
C PRO A 163 6.70 -1.97 -14.82
N GLN A 164 7.03 -1.12 -15.78
CA GLN A 164 8.18 -1.31 -16.68
C GLN A 164 9.44 -0.56 -16.24
N THR A 165 9.28 0.51 -15.45
CA THR A 165 10.38 1.39 -15.03
C THR A 165 10.33 1.64 -13.53
N GLN A 166 11.47 2.09 -12.97
CA GLN A 166 11.56 2.43 -11.55
C GLN A 166 10.58 3.55 -11.19
N ASP A 167 10.41 4.55 -12.06
CA ASP A 167 9.48 5.66 -11.83
C ASP A 167 8.01 5.23 -11.80
N CYS A 168 7.67 4.08 -12.39
CA CYS A 168 6.34 3.49 -12.25
C CYS A 168 6.07 2.94 -10.85
N VAL A 169 7.09 2.43 -10.15
CA VAL A 169 6.92 1.76 -8.85
C VAL A 169 7.22 2.66 -7.67
N ARG A 170 8.09 3.66 -7.83
CA ARG A 170 8.58 4.50 -6.73
C ARG A 170 8.65 5.98 -7.08
N SER A 171 8.76 6.76 -6.01
CA SER A 171 9.24 8.14 -6.01
C SER A 171 10.49 8.20 -5.13
N VAL A 172 11.37 9.17 -5.39
CA VAL A 172 12.57 9.40 -4.57
C VAL A 172 12.38 10.70 -3.80
N PHE A 173 12.63 10.66 -2.49
CA PHE A 173 12.59 11.83 -1.60
C PHE A 173 13.99 12.11 -1.07
N THR A 174 14.35 13.39 -0.97
CA THR A 174 15.54 13.80 -0.21
C THR A 174 15.13 14.03 1.23
N LEU A 175 15.49 13.10 2.10
CA LEU A 175 15.20 13.17 3.52
C LEU A 175 16.19 14.10 4.19
N LYS A 176 15.67 15.18 4.78
CA LYS A 176 16.46 16.17 5.52
C LYS A 176 16.01 16.18 6.98
N PRO A 177 16.95 16.11 7.94
CA PRO A 177 16.59 16.22 9.34
C PRO A 177 15.88 17.55 9.64
N ASN A 178 14.75 17.49 10.38
CA ASN A 178 13.99 18.66 10.79
C ASN A 178 13.96 18.76 12.33
N PRO A 179 14.62 19.76 12.95
CA PRO A 179 14.74 19.88 14.39
C PRO A 179 13.39 20.04 15.10
N GLU A 180 12.40 20.68 14.47
CA GLU A 180 11.06 20.86 15.04
C GLU A 180 10.32 19.52 15.12
N ILE A 181 10.40 18.70 14.07
CA ILE A 181 9.81 17.34 14.07
C ILE A 181 10.50 16.48 15.13
N ILE A 182 11.84 16.55 15.23
CA ILE A 182 12.61 15.78 16.22
C ILE A 182 12.18 16.17 17.65
N ASN A 183 12.13 17.46 17.95
CA ASN A 183 11.70 17.95 19.25
C ASN A 183 10.25 17.54 19.57
N LEU A 184 9.38 17.60 18.56
CA LEU A 184 7.99 17.17 18.68
C LEU A 184 7.86 15.67 18.99
N LEU A 185 8.60 14.81 18.29
CA LEU A 185 8.61 13.37 18.54
C LEU A 185 9.09 13.07 19.96
N LEU A 186 10.17 13.71 20.41
CA LEU A 186 10.71 13.56 21.77
C LEU A 186 9.71 14.04 22.84
N ALA A 187 9.04 15.17 22.61
CA ALA A 187 8.02 15.69 23.52
C ALA A 187 6.82 14.74 23.67
N HIS A 188 6.51 13.94 22.65
CA HIS A 188 5.49 12.90 22.68
C HIS A 188 6.01 11.52 23.16
N GLY A 189 7.24 11.46 23.68
CA GLY A 189 7.80 10.25 24.30
C GLY A 189 8.49 9.30 23.33
N ALA A 190 8.95 9.77 22.17
CA ALA A 190 9.81 8.96 21.31
C ALA A 190 11.08 8.56 22.07
N THR A 191 11.40 7.26 22.04
CA THR A 191 12.58 6.74 22.73
C THR A 191 13.84 7.10 21.95
N LEU A 192 14.80 7.70 22.63
CA LEU A 192 16.11 7.99 22.06
C LEU A 192 17.06 6.81 22.28
N SER A 193 17.68 6.30 21.21
CA SER A 193 18.69 5.24 21.30
C SER A 193 20.13 5.79 21.21
N ASP A 194 21.11 5.02 21.68
CA ASP A 194 22.54 5.36 21.54
C ASP A 194 22.96 5.50 20.06
N ALA A 195 22.29 4.75 19.18
CA ALA A 195 22.49 4.84 17.75
C ALA A 195 22.06 6.20 17.20
N ASP A 196 20.94 6.76 17.68
CA ASP A 196 20.42 8.08 17.28
C ASP A 196 21.36 9.22 17.75
N ILE A 197 21.96 9.10 18.93
CA ILE A 197 22.95 10.08 19.43
C ILE A 197 24.23 10.02 18.58
N THR A 198 24.72 8.82 18.32
CA THR A 198 25.91 8.61 17.48
C THR A 198 25.68 9.13 16.07
N ALA A 199 24.48 8.89 15.54
CA ALA A 199 24.00 9.39 14.26
C ALA A 199 24.04 10.93 14.20
N ALA A 200 23.43 11.60 15.17
CA ALA A 200 23.41 13.06 15.25
C ALA A 200 24.82 13.66 15.30
N ARG A 201 25.73 13.07 16.09
CA ARG A 201 27.14 13.51 16.15
C ARG A 201 27.85 13.43 14.81
N ARG A 202 27.62 12.37 14.04
CA ARG A 202 28.23 12.19 12.70
C ARG A 202 27.68 13.17 11.66
N SER A 203 26.41 13.56 11.80
CA SER A 203 25.78 14.49 10.86
C SER A 203 26.40 15.90 10.89
N GLY A 204 27.10 16.26 11.97
CA GLY A 204 27.64 17.61 12.19
C GLY A 204 26.57 18.67 12.48
N ASN A 205 25.28 18.30 12.59
CA ASN A 205 24.21 19.23 12.94
C ASN A 205 24.20 19.49 14.46
N VAL A 206 24.82 20.60 14.86
CA VAL A 206 24.95 21.02 16.26
C VAL A 206 23.59 21.28 16.92
N GLU A 207 22.61 21.80 16.17
CA GLU A 207 21.27 22.08 16.70
C GLU A 207 20.56 20.79 17.11
N ILE A 208 20.56 19.78 16.22
CA ILE A 208 19.96 18.47 16.51
C ILE A 208 20.65 17.82 17.70
N LEU A 209 21.99 17.82 17.73
CA LEU A 209 22.73 17.25 18.84
C LEU A 209 22.37 17.93 20.17
N THR A 210 22.24 19.26 20.16
CA THR A 210 21.85 20.03 21.35
C THR A 210 20.44 19.66 21.82
N ILE A 211 19.48 19.47 20.90
CA ILE A 211 18.12 19.01 21.23
C ILE A 211 18.16 17.64 21.90
N LEU A 212 18.90 16.68 21.33
CA LEU A 212 19.01 15.32 21.87
C LEU A 212 19.68 15.31 23.25
N GLU A 213 20.77 16.04 23.44
CA GLU A 213 21.51 16.12 24.71
C GLU A 213 20.71 16.84 25.80
N SER A 214 19.96 17.89 25.43
CA SER A 214 19.03 18.57 26.34
C SER A 214 17.90 17.64 26.79
N HIS A 215 17.36 16.84 25.87
CA HIS A 215 16.34 15.85 26.21
C HIS A 215 16.87 14.77 27.16
N LEU A 216 18.08 14.23 26.91
CA LEU A 216 18.70 13.26 27.83
C LEU A 216 18.92 13.83 29.23
N SER A 217 19.37 15.07 29.31
CA SER A 217 19.58 15.78 30.58
C SER A 217 18.27 15.99 31.33
N SER A 218 17.18 16.25 30.60
CA SER A 218 15.84 16.47 31.17
C SER A 218 15.14 15.17 31.58
N THR A 219 15.35 14.09 30.82
CA THR A 219 14.76 12.76 31.06
C THR A 219 15.52 11.98 32.15
N THR A 220 16.62 12.51 32.67
CA THR A 220 17.25 12.02 33.89
C THR A 220 16.35 12.34 35.09
N ILE A 221 15.24 11.60 35.18
CA ILE A 221 14.42 11.55 36.38
C ILE A 221 15.37 11.09 37.50
N PRO A 222 15.55 11.88 38.58
CA PRO A 222 16.36 11.43 39.71
C PRO A 222 15.82 10.07 40.17
N PRO A 223 16.68 9.10 40.53
CA PRO A 223 16.27 7.74 40.89
C PRO A 223 15.21 7.80 41.98
N LEU A 224 13.94 7.71 41.57
CA LEU A 224 12.80 7.87 42.44
C LEU A 224 12.64 6.54 43.17
N ALA A 225 13.11 6.52 44.41
CA ALA A 225 12.63 5.62 45.43
C ALA A 225 11.11 5.57 45.34
N ALA A 226 10.57 4.37 45.03
CA ALA A 226 9.21 3.84 45.18
C ALA A 226 8.12 4.72 45.84
N ALA A 227 7.99 5.97 45.41
CA ALA A 227 6.90 6.85 45.82
C ALA A 227 5.71 6.40 44.99
N ALA A 228 4.83 5.64 45.65
CA ALA A 228 3.55 5.21 45.15
C ALA A 228 2.94 6.31 44.27
N LEU A 229 2.81 6.02 42.97
CA LEU A 229 2.08 6.83 42.03
C LEU A 229 0.66 6.97 42.57
N ASP A 230 0.40 8.10 43.23
CA ASP A 230 -0.91 8.47 43.70
C ASP A 230 -1.74 8.77 42.46
N LEU A 231 -2.50 7.76 42.03
CA LEU A 231 -3.27 7.67 40.79
C LEU A 231 -4.52 8.58 40.81
N THR A 232 -4.46 9.71 41.53
CA THR A 232 -5.59 10.60 41.80
C THR A 232 -5.81 11.65 40.71
N HIS A 233 -5.01 11.65 39.62
CA HIS A 233 -5.20 12.63 38.55
C HIS A 233 -6.50 12.33 37.76
N PRO A 234 -7.53 13.21 37.80
CA PRO A 234 -8.86 12.93 37.23
C PRO A 234 -8.82 12.70 35.71
N THR A 235 -7.87 13.31 35.02
CA THR A 235 -7.64 13.15 33.59
C THR A 235 -7.16 11.74 33.24
N LEU A 236 -6.29 11.15 34.05
CA LEU A 236 -5.80 9.78 33.86
C LEU A 236 -6.93 8.79 34.09
N ALA A 237 -7.74 8.99 35.13
CA ALA A 237 -8.91 8.16 35.41
C ALA A 237 -9.98 8.25 34.30
N SER A 238 -10.14 9.41 33.67
CA SER A 238 -11.01 9.56 32.49
C SER A 238 -10.45 8.80 31.28
N HIS A 239 -9.14 8.87 31.04
CA HIS A 239 -8.48 8.18 29.94
C HIS A 239 -8.55 6.67 30.11
N PHE A 240 -8.29 6.15 31.32
CA PHE A 240 -8.46 4.74 31.64
C PHE A 240 -9.89 4.26 31.40
N ARG A 241 -10.91 4.99 31.89
CA ARG A 241 -12.31 4.63 31.62
C ARG A 241 -12.63 4.58 30.12
N HIS A 242 -12.14 5.55 29.36
CA HIS A 242 -12.34 5.57 27.91
C HIS A 242 -11.67 4.37 27.22
N LEU A 243 -10.43 4.03 27.62
CA LEU A 243 -9.74 2.84 27.10
C LEU A 243 -10.46 1.54 27.48
N THR A 244 -10.96 1.42 28.71
CA THR A 244 -11.75 0.26 29.14
C THR A 244 -13.00 0.09 28.29
N THR A 245 -13.78 1.16 28.07
CA THR A 245 -14.97 1.09 27.20
C THR A 245 -14.61 0.75 25.75
N ARG A 246 -13.48 1.23 25.23
CA ARG A 246 -13.00 0.85 23.89
C ARG A 246 -12.59 -0.62 23.83
N ALA A 247 -11.95 -1.14 24.87
CA ALA A 247 -11.57 -2.54 24.96
C ALA A 247 -12.80 -3.46 24.98
N GLU A 248 -13.79 -3.17 25.82
CA GLU A 248 -15.07 -3.91 25.88
C GLU A 248 -15.79 -3.90 24.52
N LYS A 249 -15.83 -2.74 23.84
CA LYS A 249 -16.45 -2.63 22.51
C LYS A 249 -15.66 -3.39 21.42
N ALA A 250 -14.34 -3.50 21.56
CA ALA A 250 -13.51 -4.27 20.65
C ALA A 250 -13.70 -5.78 20.88
N GLU A 251 -13.76 -6.21 22.14
CA GLU A 251 -14.02 -7.59 22.55
C GLU A 251 -15.39 -8.07 22.03
N SER A 252 -16.45 -7.28 22.23
CA SER A 252 -17.78 -7.62 21.69
C SER A 252 -17.80 -7.76 20.16
N ARG A 253 -17.03 -6.94 19.42
CA ARG A 253 -16.90 -7.08 17.97
C ARG A 253 -16.10 -8.30 17.55
N ALA A 254 -15.09 -8.68 18.34
CA ALA A 254 -14.32 -9.90 18.11
C ALA A 254 -15.21 -11.14 18.27
N GLU A 255 -16.01 -11.20 19.33
CA GLU A 255 -16.98 -12.29 19.54
C GLU A 255 -18.02 -12.40 18.41
N GLU A 256 -18.51 -11.27 17.89
CA GLU A 256 -19.43 -11.27 16.75
C GLU A 256 -18.75 -11.77 15.46
N ALA A 257 -17.50 -11.37 15.23
CA ALA A 257 -16.71 -11.84 14.10
C ALA A 257 -16.45 -13.35 14.18
N GLU A 258 -16.09 -13.87 15.35
CA GLU A 258 -15.90 -15.32 15.57
C GLU A 258 -17.18 -16.11 15.29
N LYS A 259 -18.34 -15.63 15.74
CA LYS A 259 -19.64 -16.25 15.42
C LYS A 259 -19.88 -16.31 13.91
N ARG A 260 -19.54 -15.25 13.17
CA ARG A 260 -19.68 -15.21 11.72
C ARG A 260 -18.70 -16.16 11.01
N VAL A 261 -17.47 -16.29 11.50
CA VAL A 261 -16.49 -17.26 10.97
C VAL A 261 -17.01 -18.67 11.15
N CYS A 262 -17.48 -19.04 12.35
CA CYS A 262 -18.08 -20.35 12.59
C CYS A 262 -19.27 -20.63 11.66
N GLU A 263 -20.09 -19.63 11.34
CA GLU A 263 -21.20 -19.81 10.41
C GLU A 263 -20.73 -20.06 8.98
N VAL A 264 -19.73 -19.29 8.51
CA VAL A 264 -19.12 -19.51 7.20
C VAL A 264 -18.50 -20.91 7.11
N GLU A 265 -17.80 -21.38 8.14
CA GLU A 265 -17.23 -22.73 8.17
C GLU A 265 -18.29 -23.84 8.08
N ARG A 266 -19.45 -23.65 8.72
CA ARG A 266 -20.60 -24.57 8.56
C ARG A 266 -21.11 -24.59 7.14
N THR A 267 -21.30 -23.42 6.52
CA THR A 267 -21.75 -23.34 5.13
C THR A 267 -20.75 -23.97 4.16
N LEU A 268 -19.45 -23.76 4.37
CA LEU A 268 -18.38 -24.36 3.57
C LEU A 268 -18.38 -25.89 3.69
N SER A 269 -18.55 -26.41 4.91
CA SER A 269 -18.63 -27.86 5.16
C SER A 269 -19.84 -28.48 4.46
N SER A 270 -20.99 -27.81 4.50
CA SER A 270 -22.22 -28.25 3.80
C SER A 270 -22.04 -28.27 2.27
N LEU A 271 -21.44 -27.22 1.69
CA LEU A 271 -21.15 -27.16 0.26
C LEU A 271 -20.16 -28.23 -0.16
N THR A 272 -19.09 -28.43 0.62
CA THR A 272 -18.08 -29.47 0.37
C THR A 272 -18.74 -30.84 0.33
N HIS A 273 -19.59 -31.16 1.31
CA HIS A 273 -20.35 -32.41 1.33
C HIS A 273 -21.24 -32.59 0.10
N THR A 274 -21.95 -31.52 -0.31
CA THR A 274 -22.81 -31.54 -1.50
C THR A 274 -22.01 -31.80 -2.78
N ILE A 275 -20.85 -31.17 -2.92
CA ILE A 275 -19.93 -31.40 -4.05
C ILE A 275 -19.48 -32.85 -4.09
N THR A 276 -19.06 -33.42 -2.95
CA THR A 276 -18.65 -34.83 -2.87
C THR A 276 -19.80 -35.78 -3.25
N LEU A 277 -21.04 -35.46 -2.86
CA LEU A 277 -22.22 -36.25 -3.23
C LEU A 277 -22.55 -36.16 -4.72
N LEU A 278 -22.37 -34.99 -5.35
CA LEU A 278 -22.55 -34.84 -6.79
C LEU A 278 -21.44 -35.57 -7.58
N GLN A 279 -20.20 -35.49 -7.11
CA GLN A 279 -19.07 -36.22 -7.71
C GLN A 279 -19.28 -37.74 -7.65
N SER A 280 -19.77 -38.29 -6.54
CA SER A 280 -20.07 -39.72 -6.44
C SER A 280 -21.24 -40.15 -7.33
N ARG A 281 -22.28 -39.30 -7.49
CA ARG A 281 -23.37 -39.55 -8.45
C ARG A 281 -22.90 -39.55 -9.90
N LEU A 282 -22.02 -38.61 -10.27
CA LEU A 282 -21.43 -38.59 -11.61
C LEU A 282 -20.61 -39.85 -11.88
N ALA A 283 -19.78 -40.29 -10.93
CA ALA A 283 -19.01 -41.53 -11.05
C ALA A 283 -19.90 -42.78 -11.22
N LEU A 284 -21.10 -42.81 -10.63
CA LEU A 284 -22.07 -43.90 -10.84
C LEU A 284 -22.70 -43.89 -12.23
N LEU A 285 -22.90 -42.70 -12.82
CA LEU A 285 -23.44 -42.59 -14.19
C LEU A 285 -22.42 -43.07 -15.22
N ASP A 286 -21.13 -42.80 -15.02
CA ASP A 286 -20.06 -43.29 -15.91
C ASP A 286 -19.91 -44.82 -15.91
N LEU A 287 -20.43 -45.50 -14.88
CA LEU A 287 -20.45 -46.97 -14.79
C LEU A 287 -21.65 -47.60 -15.49
N THR A 288 -22.59 -46.82 -16.03
CA THR A 288 -23.67 -47.40 -16.84
C THR A 288 -23.10 -47.86 -18.19
N PRO A 289 -23.14 -49.17 -18.49
CA PRO A 289 -22.65 -49.65 -19.77
C PRO A 289 -23.45 -48.98 -20.89
N PRO A 290 -22.80 -48.59 -22.00
CA PRO A 290 -23.49 -47.98 -23.11
C PRO A 290 -24.67 -48.88 -23.53
N PRO A 291 -25.85 -48.32 -23.80
CA PRO A 291 -27.00 -49.09 -24.22
C PRO A 291 -26.60 -49.94 -25.42
N ALA A 292 -26.91 -51.24 -25.37
CA ALA A 292 -26.61 -52.17 -26.44
C ALA A 292 -27.05 -51.56 -27.78
N PRO A 293 -26.21 -51.63 -28.82
CA PRO A 293 -26.49 -50.99 -30.10
C PRO A 293 -27.86 -51.44 -30.59
N ALA A 294 -28.77 -50.48 -30.76
CA ALA A 294 -30.09 -50.76 -31.29
C ALA A 294 -29.95 -51.49 -32.64
N PRO A 295 -30.77 -52.52 -32.91
CA PRO A 295 -30.67 -53.28 -34.15
C PRO A 295 -30.81 -52.32 -35.34
N ALA A 296 -29.79 -52.33 -36.19
CA ALA A 296 -29.67 -51.50 -37.37
C ALA A 296 -30.93 -51.63 -38.24
N ARG A 297 -31.83 -50.64 -38.17
CA ARG A 297 -32.89 -50.47 -39.17
C ARG A 297 -32.21 -50.00 -40.45
N ALA A 298 -32.07 -50.93 -41.38
CA ALA A 298 -31.72 -50.67 -42.77
C ALA A 298 -32.72 -49.67 -43.37
N ALA A 299 -32.35 -48.39 -43.40
CA ALA A 299 -33.05 -47.37 -44.16
C ALA A 299 -32.41 -47.30 -45.55
N LEU A 300 -33.23 -47.66 -46.54
CA LEU A 300 -32.95 -47.60 -47.96
C LEU A 300 -32.43 -46.21 -48.39
N ARG A 301 -31.37 -46.26 -49.19
CA ARG A 301 -30.93 -45.15 -50.06
C ARG A 301 -32.10 -44.72 -50.94
N SER A 302 -32.43 -43.43 -50.92
CA SER A 302 -33.05 -42.75 -52.05
C SER A 302 -32.24 -41.49 -52.31
N THR A 303 -31.42 -41.55 -53.35
CA THR A 303 -30.71 -40.44 -53.97
C THR A 303 -31.72 -39.57 -54.70
N SER A 304 -31.75 -38.28 -54.41
CA SER A 304 -32.34 -37.28 -55.30
C SER A 304 -31.50 -36.01 -55.25
N ASP A 305 -30.84 -35.77 -56.38
CA ASP A 305 -30.15 -34.55 -56.80
C ASP A 305 -31.09 -33.34 -56.79
N ILE A 306 -30.71 -32.27 -56.08
CA ILE A 306 -31.18 -30.87 -56.24
C ILE A 306 -30.01 -30.02 -55.70
N SER A 307 -29.04 -29.57 -56.51
CA SER A 307 -29.06 -28.35 -57.35
C SER A 307 -29.58 -27.10 -56.65
N THR A 308 -28.91 -25.97 -56.94
CA THR A 308 -29.41 -24.59 -56.83
C THR A 308 -29.00 -23.80 -55.58
N ASP A 309 -28.08 -22.86 -55.86
CA ASP A 309 -27.98 -21.47 -55.39
C ASP A 309 -27.55 -21.12 -53.96
N ALA A 310 -26.35 -20.55 -53.92
CA ALA A 310 -25.87 -19.66 -52.88
C ALA A 310 -26.45 -18.24 -53.07
N PRO A 311 -26.99 -17.61 -52.02
CA PRO A 311 -27.07 -16.17 -51.95
C PRO A 311 -26.01 -15.61 -51.00
N ALA A 312 -25.30 -14.61 -51.48
CA ALA A 312 -24.50 -13.70 -50.68
C ALA A 312 -25.38 -12.98 -49.66
N LEU A 313 -25.01 -13.03 -48.37
CA LEU A 313 -25.57 -12.16 -47.34
C LEU A 313 -24.57 -11.03 -47.05
N SER A 314 -24.92 -9.90 -47.64
CA SER A 314 -24.43 -8.56 -47.35
C SER A 314 -25.03 -8.05 -46.03
N SER A 315 -24.19 -7.39 -45.24
CA SER A 315 -24.45 -6.24 -44.35
C SER A 315 -25.73 -6.19 -43.49
N SER A 316 -25.55 -6.04 -42.17
CA SER A 316 -26.40 -5.10 -41.41
C SER A 316 -25.61 -4.43 -40.30
N ILE A 317 -25.18 -3.21 -40.62
CA ILE A 317 -24.74 -2.16 -39.72
C ILE A 317 -26.01 -1.57 -39.11
N MET A 318 -26.18 -1.68 -37.80
CA MET A 318 -27.19 -0.91 -37.06
C MET A 318 -26.56 0.42 -36.66
N ASP A 319 -26.82 1.40 -37.50
CA ASP A 319 -26.72 2.83 -37.24
C ASP A 319 -27.90 3.22 -36.32
N GLY A 320 -27.59 3.85 -35.20
CA GLY A 320 -28.55 4.25 -34.17
C GLY A 320 -28.26 5.65 -33.69
N SER A 321 -28.46 6.63 -34.58
CA SER A 321 -28.47 8.05 -34.28
C SER A 321 -29.90 8.57 -34.33
N ASP A 322 -30.35 9.14 -33.22
CA ASP A 322 -31.29 10.28 -33.08
C ASP A 322 -31.52 10.38 -31.56
N GLY A 323 -30.98 11.36 -30.84
CA GLY A 323 -31.10 12.78 -31.07
C GLY A 323 -32.00 13.32 -29.97
N HIS A 324 -31.48 14.15 -29.06
CA HIS A 324 -32.17 15.22 -28.34
C HIS A 324 -31.15 15.99 -27.49
N SER A 325 -30.70 17.13 -28.03
CA SER A 325 -30.11 18.21 -27.23
C SER A 325 -31.18 18.85 -26.35
N PRO A 326 -30.76 19.50 -25.24
CA PRO A 326 -31.01 20.92 -25.19
C PRO A 326 -29.74 21.72 -24.89
N GLN A 327 -29.65 22.83 -25.60
CA GLN A 327 -28.67 23.89 -25.44
C GLN A 327 -28.75 24.52 -24.03
N SER A 328 -27.60 24.77 -23.43
CA SER A 328 -27.40 25.91 -22.55
C SER A 328 -25.97 26.40 -22.72
N ALA A 329 -25.87 27.57 -23.33
CA ALA A 329 -24.66 28.31 -23.58
C ALA A 329 -24.23 29.07 -22.32
N LEU A 330 -22.94 29.01 -21.98
CA LEU A 330 -22.25 30.05 -21.24
C LEU A 330 -20.84 30.24 -21.85
N PRO A 331 -20.33 31.49 -21.91
CA PRO A 331 -19.16 31.84 -22.70
C PRO A 331 -17.84 31.58 -21.95
N LEU A 332 -16.85 31.02 -22.65
CA LEU A 332 -15.44 31.05 -22.24
C LEU A 332 -14.77 32.27 -22.91
N GLU A 333 -14.43 33.27 -22.10
CA GLU A 333 -13.43 34.26 -22.48
C GLU A 333 -12.06 33.56 -22.55
N SER A 334 -11.41 33.68 -23.71
CA SER A 334 -10.09 33.13 -23.98
C SER A 334 -9.06 34.24 -23.87
N ASP A 335 -8.49 34.41 -22.68
CA ASP A 335 -7.33 35.29 -22.48
C ASP A 335 -6.06 34.49 -22.81
N THR A 336 -5.45 34.82 -23.94
CA THR A 336 -4.28 34.13 -24.49
C THR A 336 -3.02 34.81 -23.97
N ALA A 337 -2.52 34.38 -22.80
CA ALA A 337 -1.21 34.79 -22.31
C ALA A 337 -0.12 33.88 -22.90
N ALA A 338 0.76 34.48 -23.72
CA ALA A 338 1.93 33.84 -24.30
C ALA A 338 2.90 33.35 -23.21
N PHE A 339 3.07 32.03 -23.10
CA PHE A 339 4.15 31.43 -22.33
C PHE A 339 5.41 31.39 -23.18
N VAL A 340 6.41 32.19 -22.79
CA VAL A 340 7.78 32.10 -23.28
C VAL A 340 8.39 30.80 -22.75
N LEU A 341 8.74 29.90 -23.68
CA LEU A 341 9.53 28.69 -23.39
C LEU A 341 10.94 29.11 -22.97
N VAL A 342 11.19 29.13 -21.66
CA VAL A 342 12.55 29.11 -21.11
C VAL A 342 12.95 27.64 -20.97
N THR A 343 13.85 27.18 -21.84
CA THR A 343 14.47 25.86 -21.73
C THR A 343 15.35 25.81 -20.47
N PRO A 344 15.18 24.82 -19.58
CA PRO A 344 16.10 24.62 -18.46
C PRO A 344 17.47 24.13 -18.95
N PRO A 345 18.57 24.49 -18.26
CA PRO A 345 19.90 23.99 -18.62
C PRO A 345 19.99 22.49 -18.37
N SER A 346 20.41 21.77 -19.40
CA SER A 346 20.72 20.34 -19.37
C SER A 346 21.72 20.04 -18.26
N SER A 347 21.25 19.44 -17.17
CA SER A 347 22.13 18.86 -16.16
C SER A 347 22.75 17.57 -16.71
N PRO A 348 24.04 17.32 -16.44
CA PRO A 348 24.73 16.14 -16.95
C PRO A 348 24.16 14.87 -16.31
N VAL A 349 23.82 13.91 -17.16
CA VAL A 349 23.47 12.53 -16.78
C VAL A 349 24.65 11.92 -16.01
N PRO A 350 24.46 11.39 -14.79
CA PRO A 350 25.52 10.63 -14.13
C PRO A 350 25.76 9.33 -14.92
N ARG A 351 27.03 9.08 -15.25
CA ARG A 351 27.45 7.81 -15.85
C ARG A 351 27.13 6.66 -14.90
N GLU A 352 26.40 5.66 -15.39
CA GLU A 352 26.32 4.34 -14.75
C GLU A 352 27.74 3.75 -14.66
N GLU A 353 28.31 3.73 -13.45
CA GLU A 353 29.47 2.91 -13.16
C GLU A 353 29.03 1.45 -13.00
N VAL A 354 29.43 0.64 -13.97
CA VAL A 354 29.36 -0.82 -13.94
C VAL A 354 30.30 -1.30 -12.84
N PHE A 355 29.75 -1.70 -11.69
CA PHE A 355 30.51 -2.43 -10.68
C PHE A 355 30.83 -3.84 -11.21
N ALA A 356 32.07 -4.04 -11.64
CA ALA A 356 32.67 -5.35 -11.85
C ALA A 356 33.03 -5.95 -10.49
N ALA A 357 32.57 -7.17 -10.24
CA ALA A 357 32.89 -7.95 -9.05
C ALA A 357 34.37 -8.34 -9.03
N ALA A 358 35.00 -8.20 -7.86
CA ALA A 358 36.25 -8.85 -7.47
C ALA A 358 35.97 -9.79 -6.29
#